data_AF-A0A6A2YWP1-F1
#
_entry.id   AF-A0A6A2YWP1-F1
#
_cell.length_a   1.000
_cell.length_b   1.000
_cell.length_c   1.000
_cell.angle_alpha   90.00
_cell.angle_beta   90.00
_cell.angle_gamma   90.00
#
_symmetry.space_group_name_H-M   'P 1'
#
loop_
_entity.id
_entity.type
_entity.pdbx_description
1 polymer ?
#
loop_
_entity_poly.entity_id
_entity_poly.type
_entity_poly.pdbx_seq_one_letter_code
_entity_poly.pdbx_strand_id
1 'polypeptide(L)'
;MHARNCRFPPLLTAINPTPPPPVATAATHKMLPFNSNRGGCYIPRTKPDEGRDTVRSLGFNKYKIQPKVRLTSSEMFRCYADVMRMFVLVVVPLQFVSYPSIKMIGIQTGLPLPSVWEILSQLGVYFMVEDYTNYWLHRFLHGKWGYDKIHRVHHEYTAPIGFASPYAHWLEILILGIPTFLGPAIAPGHMITFWLWIVLRQIESIETHSGYVCYG
;
A
#
# COMPACT_ATOMS: atom_id res chain seq x y z
N MET A 1 -2.51 0.70 8.82
CA MET A 1 -2.37 -0.58 9.56
C MET A 1 -0.99 -0.67 10.20
N HIS A 2 -0.90 -0.73 11.53
CA HIS A 2 0.37 -0.99 12.23
C HIS A 2 0.64 -2.50 12.15
N ALA A 3 1.66 -2.92 11.41
CA ALA A 3 2.06 -4.31 11.29
C ALA A 3 2.64 -4.84 12.61
N ARG A 4 1.76 -5.19 13.55
CA ARG A 4 2.10 -6.06 14.68
C ARG A 4 1.73 -7.48 14.27
N ASN A 5 2.75 -8.30 14.07
CA ASN A 5 2.74 -9.77 14.17
C ASN A 5 1.38 -10.43 13.89
N CYS A 6 1.04 -10.63 12.61
CA CYS A 6 0.02 -11.59 12.21
C CYS A 6 0.54 -13.01 12.50
N ARG A 7 0.43 -13.48 13.75
CA ARG A 7 0.46 -14.92 14.03
C ARG A 7 -0.86 -15.51 13.57
N PHE A 8 -0.77 -16.48 12.67
CA PHE A 8 -1.89 -17.26 12.18
C PHE A 8 -2.41 -18.20 13.28
N PRO A 9 -3.73 -18.42 13.40
CA PRO A 9 -4.23 -19.57 14.14
C PRO A 9 -4.06 -20.85 13.28
N PRO A 10 -3.63 -21.99 13.86
CA PRO A 10 -3.68 -23.25 13.15
C PRO A 10 -5.13 -23.73 13.03
N LEU A 11 -5.50 -24.19 11.82
CA LEU A 11 -6.77 -24.85 11.55
C LEU A 11 -6.85 -26.15 12.38
N LEU A 12 -7.94 -26.31 13.12
CA LEU A 12 -8.27 -27.49 13.91
C LEU A 12 -8.41 -28.73 13.01
N THR A 13 -7.63 -29.77 13.31
CA THR A 13 -8.02 -31.18 13.08
C THR A 13 -7.91 -31.89 14.41
N ALA A 14 -9.06 -32.34 14.93
CA ALA A 14 -9.18 -33.03 16.20
C ALA A 14 -8.78 -34.50 16.04
N ILE A 15 -7.74 -34.93 16.75
CA ILE A 15 -7.49 -36.33 17.12
C ILE A 15 -7.00 -36.32 18.58
N ASN A 16 -7.57 -37.19 19.40
CA ASN A 16 -7.53 -37.24 20.89
C ASN A 16 -6.13 -37.15 21.56
N PRO A 17 -6.05 -36.69 22.83
CA PRO A 17 -4.79 -36.33 23.48
C PRO A 17 -4.06 -37.53 24.10
N THR A 18 -2.81 -37.75 23.70
CA THR A 18 -1.82 -38.50 24.49
C THR A 18 -1.13 -37.56 25.49
N PRO A 19 -0.89 -37.98 26.75
CA PRO A 19 -0.27 -37.14 27.77
C PRO A 19 1.20 -36.80 27.41
N PRO A 20 1.69 -35.60 27.81
CA PRO A 20 3.02 -35.15 27.43
C PRO A 20 4.12 -35.90 28.21
N PRO A 21 5.23 -36.30 27.55
CA PRO A 21 6.43 -36.77 28.24
C PRO A 21 7.19 -35.62 28.93
N PRO A 22 8.07 -35.93 29.91
CA PRO A 22 8.66 -34.94 30.80
C PRO A 22 9.56 -33.93 30.07
N VAL A 23 9.54 -32.70 30.59
CA VAL A 23 10.27 -31.52 30.12
C VAL A 23 11.77 -31.80 30.06
N ALA A 24 12.31 -31.90 28.85
CA ALA A 24 13.74 -31.80 28.59
C ALA A 24 14.13 -30.32 28.44
N THR A 25 15.19 -29.95 29.15
CA THR A 25 15.81 -28.63 29.24
C THR A 25 16.21 -28.07 27.87
N ALA A 26 16.03 -26.76 27.72
CA ALA A 26 16.27 -26.00 26.51
C ALA A 26 17.72 -26.09 26.01
N ALA A 27 17.92 -26.73 24.86
CA ALA A 27 19.10 -26.51 24.02
C ALA A 27 18.85 -25.26 23.18
N THR A 28 19.52 -24.18 23.54
CA THR A 28 19.58 -22.92 22.79
C THR A 28 20.25 -23.15 21.43
N HIS A 29 19.45 -23.38 20.39
CA HIS A 29 19.92 -23.19 19.03
C HIS A 29 20.24 -21.70 18.83
N LYS A 30 21.52 -21.36 18.93
CA LYS A 30 22.07 -20.07 18.52
C LYS A 30 21.64 -19.82 17.07
N MET A 31 20.68 -18.91 16.85
CA MET A 31 20.51 -18.25 15.56
C MET A 31 21.83 -17.57 15.22
N LEU A 32 22.42 -17.97 14.10
CA LEU A 32 23.54 -17.27 13.49
C LEU A 32 23.13 -15.81 13.25
N PRO A 33 23.99 -14.83 13.55
CA PRO A 33 23.67 -13.42 13.34
C PRO A 33 23.42 -13.17 11.85
N PHE A 34 22.31 -12.50 11.54
CA PHE A 34 22.02 -11.99 10.21
C PHE A 34 23.09 -10.96 9.82
N ASN A 35 24.01 -11.38 8.95
CA ASN A 35 25.08 -10.55 8.43
C ASN A 35 24.49 -9.54 7.42
N SER A 36 24.37 -8.26 7.81
CA SER A 36 23.78 -7.20 6.99
C SER A 36 24.71 -6.66 5.88
N ASN A 37 25.81 -7.34 5.54
CA ASN A 37 26.78 -6.85 4.55
C ASN A 37 26.46 -7.22 3.10
N ARG A 38 25.21 -7.02 2.64
CA ARG A 38 24.91 -6.92 1.20
C ARG A 38 23.89 -5.82 0.92
N GLY A 39 24.40 -4.61 0.70
CA GLY A 39 23.87 -3.64 -0.25
C GLY A 39 22.51 -2.99 0.04
N GLY A 40 21.99 -3.03 1.27
CA GLY A 40 20.86 -2.18 1.66
C GLY A 40 21.35 -0.76 1.97
N CYS A 41 20.75 0.26 1.35
CA CYS A 41 20.97 1.65 1.72
C CYS A 41 20.51 1.83 3.18
N TYR A 42 21.45 1.83 4.11
CA TYR A 42 21.19 2.08 5.53
C TYR A 42 20.98 3.59 5.68
N ILE A 43 19.73 4.05 5.76
CA ILE A 43 19.47 5.43 6.16
C ILE A 43 19.91 5.57 7.62
N PRO A 44 20.92 6.39 7.94
CA PRO A 44 21.37 6.56 9.31
C PRO A 44 20.22 7.10 10.16
N ARG A 45 20.03 6.61 11.39
CA ARG A 45 19.29 7.36 12.40
C ARG A 45 20.02 8.70 12.58
N THR A 46 19.48 9.77 12.00
CA THR A 46 19.97 11.11 12.25
C THR A 46 19.80 11.42 13.73
N LYS A 47 20.84 12.02 14.33
CA LYS A 47 20.75 12.59 15.68
C LYS A 47 19.56 13.56 15.70
N PRO A 48 18.88 13.74 16.84
CA PRO A 48 17.84 14.74 16.94
C PRO A 48 18.46 16.10 16.62
N ASP A 49 18.07 16.67 15.47
CA ASP A 49 18.43 18.02 15.08
C ASP A 49 17.71 18.98 16.04
N GLU A 50 18.47 19.48 17.00
CA GLU A 50 18.06 20.51 17.93
C GLU A 50 18.06 21.84 17.16
N GLY A 51 16.90 22.22 16.61
CA GLY A 51 16.68 23.56 16.05
C GLY A 51 16.46 23.62 14.54
N ARG A 52 15.27 23.21 14.09
CA ARG A 52 14.58 23.87 12.95
C ARG A 52 13.10 23.48 12.92
N ASP A 53 12.32 24.15 13.77
CA ASP A 53 10.86 24.07 13.74
C ASP A 53 10.35 24.73 12.45
N THR A 54 10.05 23.92 11.43
CA THR A 54 9.32 24.38 10.26
C THR A 54 8.03 23.60 10.13
N VAL A 55 6.93 24.34 10.29
CA VAL A 55 5.52 23.97 10.14
C VAL A 55 4.94 23.13 11.29
N ARG A 56 4.78 23.77 12.45
CA ARG A 56 3.89 23.29 13.51
C ARG A 56 2.43 23.55 13.08
N SER A 57 1.84 22.61 12.35
CA SER A 57 0.38 22.62 12.13
C SER A 57 -0.32 22.32 13.45
N LEU A 58 -0.90 23.35 14.07
CA LEU A 58 -1.38 23.29 15.45
C LEU A 58 -2.65 22.43 15.64
N GLY A 59 -3.37 22.06 14.56
CA GLY A 59 -4.61 21.29 14.64
C GLY A 59 -4.49 19.77 14.41
N PHE A 60 -3.60 19.33 13.50
CA PHE A 60 -3.58 17.91 13.05
C PHE A 60 -2.72 16.98 13.91
N ASN A 61 -1.88 17.52 14.79
CA ASN A 61 -1.00 16.70 15.64
C ASN A 61 -1.76 15.75 16.57
N LYS A 62 -3.01 16.10 16.95
CA LYS A 62 -3.87 15.23 17.78
C LYS A 62 -4.21 13.90 17.08
N TYR A 63 -4.29 13.91 15.76
CA TYR A 63 -4.70 12.75 14.96
C TYR A 63 -3.52 11.94 14.42
N LYS A 64 -2.27 12.31 14.78
CA LYS A 64 -1.06 11.67 14.27
C LYS A 64 -0.81 10.32 14.97
N ILE A 65 -0.74 9.25 14.20
CA ILE A 65 -0.53 7.87 14.70
C ILE A 65 0.90 7.68 15.23
N GLN A 66 1.90 8.30 14.59
CA GLN A 66 3.32 8.17 14.94
C GLN A 66 3.92 9.53 15.37
N PRO A 67 3.64 10.02 16.59
CA PRO A 67 4.03 11.37 17.01
C PRO A 67 5.56 11.56 17.11
N LYS A 68 6.32 10.49 17.32
CA LYS A 68 7.78 10.52 17.47
C LYS A 68 8.54 10.59 16.14
N VAL A 69 7.89 10.26 15.02
CA VAL A 69 8.54 10.31 13.70
C VAL A 69 8.40 11.72 13.14
N ARG A 70 9.55 12.35 12.90
CA ARG A 70 9.66 13.66 12.24
C ARG A 70 10.53 13.49 11.01
N LEU A 71 10.13 14.13 9.92
CA LEU A 71 10.83 14.09 8.66
C LEU A 71 11.41 15.46 8.38
N THR A 72 12.65 15.47 7.91
CA THR A 72 13.30 16.68 7.42
C THR A 72 12.80 17.02 6.02
N SER A 73 12.88 18.30 5.63
CA SER A 73 12.52 18.73 4.27
C SER A 73 13.33 18.04 3.19
N SER A 74 14.59 17.67 3.48
CA SER A 74 15.45 16.95 2.54
C SER A 74 14.96 15.52 2.28
N GLU A 75 14.52 14.81 3.33
CA GLU A 75 13.95 13.46 3.20
C GLU A 75 12.63 13.48 2.43
N MET A 76 11.77 14.47 2.71
CA MET A 76 10.53 14.66 1.95
C MET A 76 10.79 14.96 0.48
N PHE A 77 11.75 15.84 0.16
CA PHE A 77 12.11 16.15 -1.22
C PHE A 77 12.68 14.94 -1.96
N ARG A 78 13.53 14.15 -1.29
CA ARG A 78 14.05 12.89 -1.86
C ARG A 78 12.92 11.92 -2.20
N CYS A 79 12.02 11.67 -1.24
CA CYS A 79 10.84 10.84 -1.46
C CYS A 79 10.01 11.34 -2.65
N TYR A 80 9.77 12.65 -2.74
CA TYR A 80 9.04 13.24 -3.85
C TYR A 80 9.77 13.01 -5.19
N ALA A 81 11.08 13.24 -5.25
CA ALA A 81 11.87 13.04 -6.47
C ALA A 81 11.85 11.56 -6.92
N ASP A 82 11.96 10.62 -5.99
CA ASP A 82 11.92 9.18 -6.27
C ASP A 82 10.54 8.75 -6.81
N VAL A 83 9.45 9.27 -6.23
CA VAL A 83 8.09 9.10 -6.72
C VAL A 83 7.94 9.67 -8.13
N MET A 84 8.36 10.91 -8.35
CA MET A 84 8.26 11.55 -9.67
C MET A 84 9.03 10.78 -10.74
N ARG A 85 10.22 10.27 -10.41
CA ARG A 85 11.00 9.43 -11.31
C ARG A 85 10.25 8.16 -11.69
N MET A 86 9.63 7.48 -10.72
CA MET A 86 8.81 6.30 -10.99
C MET A 86 7.59 6.65 -11.86
N PHE A 87 6.90 7.76 -11.58
CA PHE A 87 5.75 8.20 -12.37
C PHE A 87 6.11 8.39 -13.84
N VAL A 88 7.23 9.07 -14.11
CA VAL A 88 7.69 9.31 -15.49
C VAL A 88 8.08 8.01 -16.18
N LEU A 89 8.75 7.08 -15.48
CA LEU A 89 9.28 5.86 -16.10
C LEU A 89 8.24 4.74 -16.24
N VAL A 90 7.22 4.72 -15.39
CA VAL A 90 6.25 3.61 -15.31
C VAL A 90 4.84 4.09 -15.62
N VAL A 91 4.34 5.08 -14.87
CA VAL A 91 2.94 5.53 -14.96
C VAL A 91 2.65 6.24 -16.28
N VAL A 92 3.55 7.12 -16.74
CA VAL A 92 3.36 7.85 -18.01
C VAL A 92 3.29 6.89 -19.22
N PRO A 93 4.21 5.92 -19.39
CA PRO A 93 4.07 4.89 -20.42
C PRO A 93 2.76 4.10 -20.33
N LEU A 94 2.35 3.72 -19.11
CA LEU A 94 1.06 3.04 -18.90
C LEU A 94 -0.12 3.94 -19.30
N GLN A 95 0.00 5.25 -19.14
CA GLN A 95 -1.06 6.17 -19.53
C GLN A 95 -1.26 6.24 -21.04
N PHE A 96 -0.21 6.06 -21.84
CA PHE A 96 -0.36 6.02 -23.31
C PHE A 96 -1.16 4.81 -23.79
N VAL A 97 -1.13 3.69 -23.06
CA VAL A 97 -1.95 2.50 -23.37
C VAL A 97 -3.33 2.54 -22.72
N SER A 98 -3.66 3.57 -21.95
CA SER A 98 -4.94 3.66 -21.22
C SER A 98 -6.15 3.80 -22.15
N TYR A 99 -6.08 4.65 -23.19
CA TYR A 99 -7.20 4.88 -24.09
C TYR A 99 -7.68 3.63 -24.84
N PRO A 100 -6.81 2.84 -25.51
CA PRO A 100 -7.26 1.59 -26.14
C PRO A 100 -7.82 0.60 -25.10
N SER A 101 -7.24 0.55 -23.90
CA SER A 101 -7.74 -0.31 -22.81
C SER A 101 -9.17 0.06 -22.38
N ILE A 102 -9.45 1.36 -22.23
CA ILE A 102 -10.78 1.90 -21.91
C ILE A 102 -11.80 1.50 -23.00
N LYS A 103 -11.42 1.58 -24.27
CA LYS A 103 -12.27 1.16 -25.39
C LYS A 103 -12.50 -0.36 -25.41
N MET A 104 -11.47 -1.15 -25.13
CA MET A 104 -11.58 -2.61 -25.06
C MET A 104 -12.48 -3.09 -23.91
N ILE A 105 -12.42 -2.42 -22.76
CA ILE A 105 -13.29 -2.71 -21.60
C ILE A 105 -14.75 -2.30 -21.88
N GLY A 106 -14.98 -1.36 -22.80
CA GLY A 106 -16.32 -0.88 -23.14
C GLY A 106 -16.79 0.28 -22.27
N ILE A 107 -15.86 1.04 -21.67
CA ILE A 107 -16.22 2.25 -20.91
C ILE A 107 -16.79 3.30 -21.86
N GLN A 108 -17.99 3.77 -21.54
CA GLN A 108 -18.72 4.74 -22.35
C GLN A 108 -18.15 6.14 -22.14
N THR A 109 -17.96 6.90 -23.22
CA THR A 109 -17.34 8.24 -23.18
C THR A 109 -18.27 9.35 -23.67
N GLY A 110 -19.51 9.01 -24.02
CA GLY A 110 -20.49 9.92 -24.62
C GLY A 110 -21.79 9.93 -23.85
N LEU A 111 -22.76 10.71 -24.35
CA LEU A 111 -24.09 10.81 -23.76
C LEU A 111 -24.93 9.54 -24.00
N PRO A 112 -25.93 9.27 -23.14
CA PRO A 112 -26.34 10.04 -21.96
C PRO A 112 -25.40 9.86 -20.76
N LEU A 113 -25.42 10.83 -19.83
CA LEU A 113 -24.68 10.70 -18.57
C LEU A 113 -25.30 9.62 -17.67
N PRO A 114 -24.49 8.93 -16.85
CA PRO A 114 -24.99 7.89 -15.95
C PRO A 114 -25.88 8.51 -14.89
N SER A 115 -26.92 7.78 -14.49
CA SER A 115 -27.73 8.18 -13.34
C SER A 115 -26.92 8.09 -12.04
N VAL A 116 -27.32 8.83 -11.01
CA VAL A 116 -26.66 8.74 -9.69
C VAL A 116 -26.67 7.31 -9.16
N TRP A 117 -27.76 6.56 -9.38
CA TRP A 117 -27.86 5.17 -8.94
C TRP A 117 -26.90 4.23 -9.70
N GLU A 118 -26.69 4.48 -10.99
CA GLU A 118 -25.71 3.75 -11.77
C GLU A 118 -24.29 4.00 -11.25
N ILE A 119 -23.93 5.27 -10.97
CA ILE A 119 -22.65 5.63 -10.36
C ILE A 119 -22.47 4.90 -9.02
N LEU A 120 -23.45 4.98 -8.13
CA LEU A 120 -23.36 4.39 -6.79
C LEU A 120 -23.26 2.86 -6.81
N SER A 121 -24.04 2.20 -7.67
CA SER A 121 -24.00 0.73 -7.81
C SER A 121 -22.68 0.25 -8.40
N GLN A 122 -22.16 0.92 -9.44
CA GLN A 122 -20.85 0.65 -10.01
C GLN A 122 -19.74 0.87 -8.98
N LEU A 123 -19.73 2.00 -8.27
CA LEU A 123 -18.76 2.24 -7.20
C LEU A 123 -18.81 1.16 -6.11
N GLY A 124 -20.01 0.74 -5.71
CA GLY A 124 -20.18 -0.36 -4.76
C GLY A 124 -19.51 -1.65 -5.23
N VAL A 125 -19.74 -2.05 -6.48
CA VAL A 125 -19.05 -3.20 -7.08
C VAL A 125 -17.54 -3.00 -7.11
N TYR A 126 -17.07 -1.82 -7.53
CA TYR A 126 -15.64 -1.54 -7.66
C TYR A 126 -14.92 -1.61 -6.31
N PHE A 127 -15.50 -1.03 -5.25
CA PHE A 127 -14.95 -1.13 -3.90
C PHE A 127 -14.87 -2.57 -3.41
N MET A 128 -15.93 -3.36 -3.59
CA MET A 128 -15.94 -4.76 -3.14
C MET A 128 -14.90 -5.62 -3.87
N VAL A 129 -14.82 -5.48 -5.20
CA VAL A 129 -13.87 -6.23 -6.03
C VAL A 129 -12.44 -5.81 -5.73
N GLU A 130 -12.21 -4.51 -5.61
CA GLU A 130 -10.88 -3.97 -5.33
C GLU A 130 -10.39 -4.38 -3.95
N ASP A 131 -11.17 -4.18 -2.89
CA ASP A 131 -10.77 -4.51 -1.52
C ASP A 131 -10.43 -6.00 -1.38
N TYR A 132 -11.31 -6.87 -1.89
CA TYR A 132 -11.07 -8.32 -1.86
C TYR A 132 -9.81 -8.71 -2.63
N THR A 133 -9.66 -8.25 -3.87
CA THR A 133 -8.54 -8.65 -4.74
C THR A 133 -7.22 -8.06 -4.26
N ASN A 134 -7.24 -6.79 -3.82
CA ASN A 134 -6.09 -6.09 -3.27
C ASN A 134 -5.60 -6.80 -2.01
N TYR A 135 -6.49 -7.15 -1.08
CA TYR A 135 -6.12 -7.89 0.12
C TYR A 135 -5.30 -9.14 -0.19
N TRP A 136 -5.77 -9.98 -1.13
CA TRP A 136 -5.09 -11.23 -1.44
C TRP A 136 -3.77 -11.03 -2.18
N LEU A 137 -3.71 -10.10 -3.14
CA LEU A 137 -2.47 -9.81 -3.86
C LEU A 137 -1.43 -9.14 -2.95
N HIS A 138 -1.85 -8.20 -2.11
CA HIS A 138 -1.00 -7.56 -1.13
C HIS A 138 -0.47 -8.56 -0.11
N ARG A 139 -1.34 -9.44 0.40
CA ARG A 139 -0.93 -10.56 1.27
C ARG A 139 0.08 -11.49 0.60
N PHE A 140 -0.12 -11.79 -0.69
CA PHE A 140 0.83 -12.58 -1.46
C PHE A 140 2.19 -11.87 -1.59
N LEU A 141 2.19 -10.57 -1.85
CA LEU A 141 3.40 -9.74 -1.93
C LEU A 141 4.13 -9.62 -0.59
N HIS A 142 3.44 -9.79 0.54
CA HIS A 142 4.06 -9.92 1.85
C HIS A 142 4.64 -11.30 2.17
N GLY A 143 4.41 -12.30 1.32
CA GLY A 143 5.09 -13.59 1.41
C GLY A 143 6.60 -13.44 1.22
N LYS A 144 7.40 -14.37 1.77
CA LYS A 144 8.88 -14.29 1.78
C LYS A 144 9.47 -13.90 0.41
N TRP A 145 9.04 -14.58 -0.65
CA TRP A 145 9.55 -14.30 -2.00
C TRP A 145 9.07 -12.94 -2.54
N GLY A 146 7.76 -12.66 -2.43
CA GLY A 146 7.16 -11.40 -2.92
C GLY A 146 7.75 -10.19 -2.22
N TYR A 147 8.00 -10.31 -0.92
CA TYR A 147 8.55 -9.22 -0.13
C TYR A 147 10.00 -8.95 -0.55
N ASP A 148 10.85 -9.96 -0.50
CA ASP A 148 12.28 -9.83 -0.79
C ASP A 148 12.55 -9.28 -2.19
N LYS A 149 11.70 -9.63 -3.17
CA LYS A 149 11.90 -9.31 -4.59
C LYS A 149 11.14 -8.10 -5.09
N ILE A 150 9.98 -7.80 -4.52
CA ILE A 150 9.05 -6.81 -5.07
C ILE A 150 8.69 -5.80 -3.97
N HIS A 151 8.02 -6.26 -2.90
CA HIS A 151 7.36 -5.37 -1.93
C HIS A 151 8.30 -4.64 -0.98
N ARG A 152 9.55 -5.08 -0.85
CA ARG A 152 10.54 -4.43 0.02
C ARG A 152 10.79 -2.96 -0.35
N VAL A 153 10.72 -2.60 -1.64
CA VAL A 153 10.91 -1.21 -2.09
C VAL A 153 9.82 -0.30 -1.52
N HIS A 154 8.57 -0.75 -1.55
CA HIS A 154 7.44 0.00 -1.00
C HIS A 154 7.59 0.27 0.51
N HIS A 155 8.27 -0.62 1.23
CA HIS A 155 8.56 -0.45 2.66
C HIS A 155 9.89 0.25 3.00
N GLU A 156 10.58 0.82 2.01
CA GLU A 156 11.83 1.56 2.25
C GLU A 156 11.58 2.85 3.04
N TYR A 157 10.46 3.53 2.76
CA TYR A 157 10.00 4.66 3.57
C TYR A 157 9.10 4.18 4.70
N THR A 158 9.68 3.99 5.88
CA THR A 158 8.92 3.57 7.08
C THR A 158 8.15 4.72 7.74
N ALA A 159 8.53 5.96 7.45
CA ALA A 159 7.83 7.12 7.97
C ALA A 159 6.50 7.29 7.20
N PRO A 160 5.39 7.56 7.90
CA PRO A 160 4.11 7.75 7.23
C PRO A 160 4.11 9.08 6.47
N ILE A 161 4.19 8.99 5.15
CA ILE A 161 4.16 10.12 4.22
C ILE A 161 3.15 9.76 3.15
N GLY A 162 2.06 10.53 3.02
CA GLY A 162 1.08 10.30 1.96
C GLY A 162 1.72 10.30 0.56
N PHE A 163 2.73 11.14 0.34
CA PHE A 163 3.52 11.17 -0.90
C PHE A 163 4.31 9.89 -1.19
N ALA A 164 4.66 9.11 -0.17
CA ALA A 164 5.34 7.83 -0.36
C ALA A 164 4.37 6.73 -0.81
N SER A 165 3.05 6.94 -0.73
CA SER A 165 2.05 5.94 -1.11
C SER A 165 2.31 5.26 -2.46
N PRO A 166 2.53 6.01 -3.56
CA PRO A 166 2.79 5.37 -4.84
C PRO A 166 4.22 4.85 -5.00
N TYR A 167 5.15 5.13 -4.09
CA TYR A 167 6.53 4.66 -4.20
C TYR A 167 6.57 3.14 -4.03
N ALA A 168 6.88 2.44 -5.12
CA ALA A 168 6.90 0.99 -5.15
C ALA A 168 7.77 0.46 -6.29
N HIS A 169 8.05 -0.83 -6.26
CA HIS A 169 8.69 -1.52 -7.37
C HIS A 169 7.75 -1.52 -8.60
N TRP A 170 8.27 -1.38 -9.82
CA TRP A 170 7.43 -1.31 -11.03
C TRP A 170 6.47 -2.51 -11.18
N LEU A 171 6.92 -3.71 -10.80
CA LEU A 171 6.09 -4.92 -10.84
C LEU A 171 4.97 -4.89 -9.79
N GLU A 172 5.20 -4.24 -8.65
CA GLU A 172 4.16 -4.04 -7.64
C GLU A 172 3.04 -3.15 -8.17
N ILE A 173 3.41 -2.07 -8.88
CA ILE A 173 2.45 -1.16 -9.52
C ILE A 173 1.57 -1.93 -10.51
N LEU A 174 2.14 -2.85 -11.28
CA LEU A 174 1.38 -3.69 -12.21
C LEU A 174 0.48 -4.69 -11.47
N ILE A 175 1.01 -5.40 -10.46
CA ILE A 175 0.26 -6.42 -9.72
C ILE A 175 -0.88 -5.78 -8.92
N LEU A 176 -0.60 -4.73 -8.14
CA LEU A 176 -1.60 -4.04 -7.32
C LEU A 176 -2.46 -3.05 -8.13
N GLY A 177 -2.10 -2.78 -9.39
CA GLY A 177 -2.98 -2.12 -10.33
C GLY A 177 -4.15 -3.01 -10.79
N ILE A 178 -3.97 -4.33 -10.86
CA ILE A 178 -5.02 -5.27 -11.30
C ILE A 178 -6.34 -5.10 -10.52
N PRO A 179 -6.36 -5.09 -9.18
CA PRO A 179 -7.56 -4.83 -8.39
C PRO A 179 -8.32 -3.56 -8.80
N THR A 180 -7.60 -2.47 -9.08
CA THR A 180 -8.20 -1.17 -9.42
C THR A 180 -8.96 -1.19 -10.76
N PHE A 181 -8.52 -2.00 -11.71
CA PHE A 181 -9.14 -2.11 -13.04
C PHE A 181 -10.10 -3.29 -13.18
N LEU A 182 -10.05 -4.27 -12.26
CA LEU A 182 -10.90 -5.46 -12.33
C LEU A 182 -12.39 -5.14 -12.17
N GLY A 183 -12.76 -4.24 -11.24
CA GLY A 183 -14.14 -3.78 -11.06
C GLY A 183 -14.73 -3.17 -12.35
N PRO A 184 -14.09 -2.12 -12.92
CA PRO A 184 -14.49 -1.54 -14.21
C PRO A 184 -14.51 -2.53 -15.37
N ALA A 185 -13.67 -3.58 -15.35
CA ALA A 185 -13.70 -4.63 -16.36
C ALA A 185 -14.92 -5.56 -16.23
N ILE A 186 -15.37 -5.84 -15.00
CA ILE A 186 -16.54 -6.68 -14.72
C ILE A 186 -17.85 -5.91 -14.98
N ALA A 187 -17.91 -4.65 -14.56
CA ALA A 187 -19.09 -3.80 -14.70
C ALA A 187 -18.70 -2.49 -15.42
N PRO A 188 -18.46 -2.52 -16.75
CA PRO A 188 -18.07 -1.33 -17.49
C PRO A 188 -19.17 -0.28 -17.45
N GLY A 189 -18.81 0.93 -17.06
CA GLY A 189 -19.72 2.05 -16.89
C GLY A 189 -19.36 3.26 -17.76
N HIS A 190 -19.76 4.44 -17.29
CA HIS A 190 -19.40 5.70 -17.93
C HIS A 190 -18.03 6.20 -17.45
N MET A 191 -17.34 6.94 -18.32
CA MET A 191 -16.03 7.55 -18.07
C MET A 191 -16.00 8.43 -16.82
N ILE A 192 -17.10 9.13 -16.53
CA ILE A 192 -17.22 9.94 -15.29
C ILE A 192 -17.17 9.05 -14.04
N THR A 193 -17.89 7.93 -14.03
CA THR A 193 -17.83 6.97 -12.90
C THR A 193 -16.41 6.42 -12.77
N PHE A 194 -15.76 6.10 -13.88
CA PHE A 194 -14.39 5.62 -13.89
C PHE A 194 -13.40 6.65 -13.31
N TRP A 195 -13.46 7.92 -13.72
CA TRP A 195 -12.59 8.96 -13.14
C TRP A 195 -12.89 9.20 -11.66
N LEU A 196 -14.16 9.24 -11.26
CA LEU A 196 -14.55 9.36 -9.86
C LEU A 196 -13.97 8.20 -9.05
N TRP A 197 -14.05 6.98 -9.57
CA TRP A 197 -13.44 5.79 -8.98
C TRP A 197 -11.93 5.94 -8.79
N ILE A 198 -11.20 6.35 -9.84
CA ILE A 198 -9.74 6.58 -9.74
C ILE A 198 -9.42 7.62 -8.66
N VAL A 199 -10.16 8.72 -8.58
CA VAL A 199 -9.95 9.75 -7.54
C VAL A 199 -10.16 9.18 -6.14
N LEU A 200 -11.27 8.47 -5.91
CA LEU A 200 -11.56 7.85 -4.61
C LEU A 200 -10.48 6.85 -4.21
N ARG A 201 -9.96 6.06 -5.16
CA ARG A 201 -8.85 5.13 -4.89
C ARG A 201 -7.58 5.84 -4.47
N GLN A 202 -7.22 6.93 -5.14
CA GLN A 202 -6.02 7.69 -4.78
C GLN A 202 -6.15 8.36 -3.41
N ILE A 203 -7.35 8.84 -3.06
CA ILE A 203 -7.61 9.42 -1.74
C ILE A 203 -7.41 8.38 -0.64
N GLU A 204 -8.01 7.19 -0.76
CA GLU A 204 -7.87 6.11 0.23
C GLU A 204 -6.43 5.61 0.34
N SER A 205 -5.73 5.51 -0.80
CA SER A 205 -4.31 5.18 -0.85
C SER A 205 -3.45 6.22 -0.11
N ILE A 206 -3.70 7.52 -0.30
CA ILE A 206 -2.99 8.57 0.43
C ILE A 206 -3.34 8.54 1.92
N GLU A 207 -4.61 8.35 2.26
CA GLU A 207 -5.09 8.30 3.64
C GLU A 207 -4.38 7.20 4.43
N THR A 208 -4.30 5.99 3.89
CA THR A 208 -3.68 4.82 4.53
C THR A 208 -2.17 5.01 4.79
N HIS A 209 -1.49 5.85 4.00
CA HIS A 209 -0.07 6.16 4.11
C HIS A 209 0.23 7.47 4.86
N SER A 210 -0.77 8.31 5.07
CA SER A 210 -0.62 9.64 5.68
C SER A 210 -0.14 9.60 7.14
N GLY A 211 -0.43 8.52 7.86
CA GLY A 211 -0.14 8.40 9.29
C GLY A 211 -1.04 9.22 10.20
N TYR A 212 -2.19 9.66 9.69
CA TYR A 212 -3.24 10.33 10.45
C TYR A 212 -4.48 9.46 10.54
N VAL A 213 -5.24 9.62 11.63
CA VAL A 213 -6.59 9.05 11.76
C VAL A 213 -7.59 10.11 11.29
N CYS A 214 -8.29 9.86 10.19
CA CYS A 214 -9.23 10.82 9.61
C CYS A 214 -10.64 10.79 10.23
N TYR A 215 -10.93 9.80 11.08
CA TYR A 215 -12.21 9.67 11.79
C TYR A 215 -11.98 9.82 13.31
N GLY A 216 -12.46 10.92 13.88
CA GLY A 216 -12.33 11.24 15.31
C GLY A 216 -13.63 11.78 15.87
#